data_AF-A0A1L8CYQ9-F1
#
_entry.id   AF-A0A1L8CYQ9-F1
#
_cell.length_a   1.000
_cell.length_b   1.000
_cell.length_c   1.000
_cell.angle_alpha   90.00
_cell.angle_beta   90.00
_cell.angle_gamma   90.00
#
_symmetry.space_group_name_H-M   'P 1'
#
loop_
_entity.id
_entity.type
_entity.pdbx_description
1 polymer ?
#
loop_
_entity_poly.entity_id
_entity_poly.type
_entity_poly.pdbx_seq_one_letter_code
_entity_poly.pdbx_strand_id
1 'polypeptide(L)'
;MKLYQKLKSSGNPTAPVQLIISLLEKYPVSEVAKIVGVSPRWVYKIRQRFIQSNGSLSACILKKGPKNPMPNRTPKYIEDLVVELAKATNF
;
A
#
# COMPACT_ATOMS: atom_id res chain seq x y z
N MET A 1 -6.68 15.06 -19.60
CA MET A 1 -6.07 14.03 -18.72
C MET A 1 -6.37 14.32 -17.27
N LYS A 2 -6.71 13.30 -16.47
CA LYS A 2 -7.02 13.46 -15.04
C LYS A 2 -5.74 13.68 -14.22
N LEU A 3 -5.85 14.36 -13.07
CA LEU A 3 -4.69 14.62 -12.19
C LEU A 3 -3.98 13.32 -11.78
N TYR A 4 -4.74 12.28 -11.44
CA TYR A 4 -4.20 10.95 -11.19
C TYR A 4 -3.32 10.41 -12.33
N GLN A 5 -3.73 10.59 -13.58
CA GLN A 5 -2.96 10.11 -14.74
C GLN A 5 -1.64 10.86 -14.87
N LYS A 6 -1.64 12.18 -14.64
CA LYS A 6 -0.41 13.00 -14.63
C LYS A 6 0.56 12.58 -13.52
N LEU A 7 0.03 12.29 -12.32
CA LEU A 7 0.83 11.81 -11.19
C LEU A 7 1.34 10.38 -11.42
N LYS A 8 0.62 9.56 -12.17
CA LYS A 8 1.08 8.22 -12.54
C LYS A 8 2.18 8.26 -13.60
N SER A 9 2.12 9.21 -14.54
CA SER A 9 3.13 9.37 -15.60
C SER A 9 4.43 9.99 -15.11
N SER A 10 4.47 10.60 -13.92
CA SER A 10 5.69 11.21 -13.37
C SER A 10 6.73 10.19 -12.87
N GLY A 11 6.42 8.89 -12.93
CA GLY A 11 7.32 7.82 -12.49
C GLY A 11 7.35 7.62 -10.97
N ASN A 12 6.68 8.47 -10.18
CA ASN A 12 6.59 8.29 -8.74
C ASN A 12 5.27 7.59 -8.33
N PRO A 13 5.31 6.32 -7.88
CA PRO A 13 4.11 5.58 -7.50
C PRO A 13 3.45 6.08 -6.22
N THR A 14 4.16 6.83 -5.35
CA THR A 14 3.63 7.31 -4.06
C THR A 14 2.91 8.65 -4.18
N ALA A 15 3.24 9.45 -5.19
CA ALA A 15 2.72 10.81 -5.38
C ALA A 15 1.18 10.91 -5.37
N PRO A 16 0.42 10.01 -6.03
CA PRO A 16 -1.05 10.07 -5.99
C PRO A 16 -1.61 9.85 -4.59
N VAL A 17 -1.00 8.95 -3.82
CA VAL A 17 -1.46 8.56 -2.49
C VAL A 17 -1.16 9.67 -1.48
N GLN A 18 0.05 10.23 -1.53
CA GLN A 18 0.46 11.33 -0.67
C GLN A 18 -0.45 12.55 -0.86
N LEU A 19 -0.77 12.89 -2.10
CA LEU A 19 -1.66 14.01 -2.42
C LEU A 19 -3.10 13.76 -1.97
N ILE A 20 -3.58 12.52 -2.05
CA ILE A 20 -4.91 12.16 -1.52
C ILE A 20 -4.95 12.33 0.00
N ILE A 21 -3.91 11.89 0.72
CA ILE A 21 -3.87 11.99 2.18
C ILE A 21 -3.82 13.46 2.63
N SER A 22 -2.98 14.29 2.01
CA SER A 22 -2.92 15.71 2.35
C SER A 22 -4.22 16.45 2.03
N LEU A 23 -4.93 16.08 0.96
CA LEU A 23 -6.24 16.64 0.66
C LEU A 23 -7.33 16.18 1.63
N LEU A 24 -7.24 14.96 2.16
CA LEU A 24 -8.20 14.41 3.13
C LEU A 24 -8.14 15.11 4.50
N GLU A 25 -7.07 15.83 4.81
CA GLU A 25 -6.99 16.67 6.02
C GLU A 25 -7.92 17.89 5.95
N LYS A 26 -8.25 18.35 4.74
CA LYS A 26 -8.97 19.62 4.52
C LYS A 26 -10.33 19.45 3.88
N TYR A 27 -10.53 18.40 3.08
CA TYR A 27 -11.72 18.22 2.25
C TYR A 27 -12.38 16.85 2.47
N PRO A 28 -13.71 16.76 2.30
CA PRO A 28 -14.42 15.49 2.34
C PRO A 28 -14.02 14.59 1.15
N VAL A 29 -14.18 13.28 1.33
CA VAL A 29 -13.80 12.24 0.36
C VAL A 29 -14.38 12.47 -1.04
N SER A 30 -15.61 12.97 -1.13
CA SER A 30 -16.31 13.27 -2.39
C SER A 30 -15.61 14.35 -3.22
N GLU A 31 -15.09 15.39 -2.57
CA GLU A 31 -14.39 16.50 -3.22
C GLU A 31 -12.98 16.09 -3.62
N VAL A 32 -12.25 15.38 -2.75
CA VAL A 32 -10.92 14.83 -3.06
C VAL A 32 -10.99 13.92 -4.29
N ALA A 33 -12.01 13.07 -4.38
CA ALA A 33 -12.22 12.20 -5.53
C ALA A 33 -12.41 12.98 -6.85
N LYS A 34 -13.16 14.09 -6.80
CA LYS A 34 -13.37 14.99 -7.96
C LYS A 34 -12.07 15.69 -8.37
N ILE A 35 -11.33 16.26 -7.42
CA ILE A 35 -10.08 16.99 -7.66
C ILE A 35 -9.04 16.07 -8.30
N VAL A 36 -8.85 14.88 -7.73
CA VAL A 36 -7.83 13.92 -8.20
C VAL A 36 -8.28 13.16 -9.45
N GLY A 37 -9.60 13.05 -9.66
CA GLY A 37 -10.21 12.38 -10.80
C GLY A 37 -10.28 10.86 -10.64
N VAL A 38 -10.57 10.38 -9.43
CA VAL A 38 -10.64 8.95 -9.09
C VAL A 38 -11.97 8.61 -8.42
N SER A 39 -12.28 7.32 -8.25
CA SER A 39 -13.53 6.93 -7.61
C SER A 39 -13.49 7.22 -6.10
N PRO A 40 -14.58 7.72 -5.49
CA PRO A 40 -14.65 7.92 -4.04
C PRO A 40 -14.34 6.65 -3.24
N ARG A 41 -14.77 5.48 -3.77
CA ARG A 41 -14.49 4.16 -3.18
C ARG A 41 -12.98 3.89 -3.04
N TRP A 42 -12.18 4.35 -3.99
CA TRP A 42 -10.73 4.19 -3.93
C TRP A 42 -10.10 5.08 -2.87
N VAL A 43 -10.58 6.33 -2.76
CA VAL A 43 -10.15 7.27 -1.71
C VAL A 43 -10.49 6.74 -0.31
N TYR A 44 -11.69 6.17 -0.10
CA TYR A 44 -12.05 5.48 1.14
C TYR A 44 -11.10 4.34 1.48
N LYS A 45 -10.73 3.51 0.49
CA LYS A 45 -9.77 2.42 0.70
C LYS A 45 -8.38 2.93 1.09
N ILE A 46 -7.91 4.01 0.49
CA ILE A 46 -6.62 4.63 0.84
C ILE A 46 -6.66 5.12 2.29
N ARG A 47 -7.71 5.87 2.67
CA ARG A 47 -7.89 6.34 4.04
C ARG A 47 -7.89 5.19 5.04
N GLN A 48 -8.65 4.13 4.75
CA GLN A 48 -8.72 2.95 5.62
C GLN A 48 -7.35 2.28 5.79
N ARG A 49 -6.59 2.11 4.71
CA ARG A 49 -5.24 1.53 4.75
C ARG A 49 -4.29 2.39 5.57
N PHE A 50 -4.30 3.71 5.36
CA PHE A 50 -3.44 4.64 6.07
C PHE A 50 -3.62 4.57 7.59
N ILE A 51 -4.89 4.48 8.02
CA ILE A 51 -5.25 4.30 9.44
C ILE A 51 -4.78 2.93 9.95
N GLN A 52 -5.03 1.84 9.20
CA GLN A 52 -4.61 0.49 9.58
C GLN A 52 -3.08 0.32 9.68
N SER A 53 -2.33 1.14 8.97
CA SER A 53 -0.87 1.10 8.94
C SER A 53 -0.19 2.19 9.79
N ASN A 54 -0.91 2.81 10.73
CA ASN A 54 -0.40 3.89 11.59
C ASN A 54 0.32 5.02 10.81
N GLY A 55 -0.21 5.40 9.65
CA GLY A 55 0.34 6.51 8.85
C GLY A 55 1.39 6.13 7.81
N SER A 56 1.64 4.84 7.57
CA SER A 56 2.55 4.43 6.50
C SER A 56 1.99 4.65 5.08
N LEU A 57 2.69 5.46 4.28
CA LEU A 57 2.38 5.69 2.86
C LEU A 57 2.62 4.45 1.99
N SER A 58 3.63 3.64 2.31
CA SER A 58 3.96 2.44 1.53
C SER A 58 2.86 1.39 1.62
N ALA A 59 2.24 1.23 2.79
CA ALA A 59 1.13 0.31 3.02
C ALA A 59 -0.11 0.63 2.16
N CYS A 60 -0.30 1.91 1.80
CA CYS A 60 -1.41 2.34 0.96
C CYS A 60 -1.27 1.90 -0.51
N ILE A 61 -0.03 1.75 -0.98
CA ILE A 61 0.31 1.42 -2.37
C ILE A 61 0.31 -0.09 -2.61
N LEU A 62 0.70 -0.87 -1.60
CA LEU A 62 0.79 -2.33 -1.70
C LEU A 62 -0.55 -2.93 -2.16
N LYS A 63 -0.46 -3.95 -3.05
CA LYS A 63 -1.62 -4.77 -3.39
C LYS A 63 -2.13 -5.42 -2.11
N LYS A 64 -3.45 -5.46 -1.92
CA LYS A 64 -4.03 -6.19 -0.78
C LYS A 64 -3.62 -7.66 -0.99
N GLY A 65 -2.92 -8.24 -0.01
CA GLY A 65 -2.65 -9.67 0.01
C GLY A 65 -3.96 -10.47 0.00
N PRO A 66 -3.87 -11.79 -0.23
CA PRO A 66 -5.04 -12.67 -0.15
C PRO A 66 -5.78 -12.49 1.18
N LYS A 67 -7.11 -12.55 1.17
CA LYS A 67 -7.95 -12.37 2.37
C LYS A 67 -7.56 -13.36 3.47
N ASN A 68 -7.30 -14.60 3.07
CA ASN A 68 -6.69 -15.62 3.90
C ASN A 68 -5.36 -15.96 3.24
N PRO A 69 -4.21 -15.55 3.81
CA PRO A 69 -2.94 -16.05 3.33
C PRO A 69 -2.98 -17.58 3.42
N MET A 70 -2.54 -18.24 2.36
CA MET A 70 -2.29 -19.67 2.46
C MET A 70 -1.29 -19.84 3.61
N PRO A 71 -1.59 -20.64 4.65
CA PRO A 71 -0.61 -20.88 5.69
C PRO A 71 0.66 -21.36 5.01
N ASN A 72 1.81 -20.77 5.36
CA ASN A 72 3.08 -21.31 4.88
C ASN A 72 3.08 -22.80 5.21
N ARG A 73 3.20 -23.66 4.19
CA ARG A 73 3.20 -25.11 4.39
C ARG A 73 4.31 -25.52 5.35
N THR A 74 5.42 -24.79 5.30
CA THR A 74 6.53 -24.87 6.23
C THR A 74 6.28 -23.96 7.44
N PRO A 75 6.23 -24.52 8.65
CA PRO A 75 6.30 -23.74 9.88
C PRO A 75 7.55 -22.86 9.90
N LYS A 76 7.43 -21.68 10.53
CA LYS A 76 8.49 -20.67 10.60
C LYS A 76 9.82 -21.22 11.15
N TYR A 77 9.77 -22.10 12.15
CA TYR A 77 10.96 -22.72 12.72
C TYR A 77 11.79 -23.52 11.70
N ILE A 78 11.14 -24.09 10.66
CA ILE A 78 11.83 -24.80 9.58
C ILE A 78 12.52 -23.81 8.64
N GLU A 79 11.86 -22.69 8.33
CA GLU A 79 12.45 -21.64 7.49
C GLU A 79 13.69 -21.03 8.17
N ASP A 80 13.59 -20.74 9.46
CA ASP A 80 14.70 -20.22 10.27
C ASP A 80 15.87 -21.23 10.31
N LEU A 81 15.58 -22.53 10.50
CA LEU A 81 16.58 -23.61 10.45
C LEU A 81 17.31 -23.69 9.10
N VAL A 82 16.57 -23.57 7.99
CA VAL A 82 17.16 -23.61 6.64
C VAL A 82 18.09 -22.41 6.42
N VAL A 83 17.70 -21.22 6.89
CA VAL A 83 18.54 -20.01 6.81
C VAL A 83 19.80 -20.15 7.66
N GLU A 84 19.68 -20.70 8.87
CA GLU A 84 20.82 -20.96 9.76
C GLU A 84 21.78 -21.99 9.15
N LEU A 85 21.27 -23.11 8.64
CA LEU A 85 22.06 -24.12 7.95
C LEU A 85 22.79 -23.53 6.75
N ALA A 86 22.10 -22.76 5.91
CA ALA A 86 22.71 -22.12 4.74
C ALA A 86 23.83 -21.13 5.13
N LYS A 87 23.68 -20.39 6.24
CA LYS A 87 24.76 -19.54 6.75
C LYS A 87 25.95 -20.36 7.25
N ALA A 88 25.71 -21.53 7.82
CA ALA A 88 26.74 -22.39 8.36
C ALA A 88 27.48 -23.20 7.27
N THR A 89 26.80 -23.58 6.20
CA THR A 89 27.36 -24.46 5.15
C THR A 89 27.96 -23.72 3.95
N ASN A 90 27.60 -22.46 3.70
CA ASN A 90 28.15 -21.67 2.60
C ASN A 90 29.51 -21.01 2.94
N PHE A 91 30.35 -21.68 3.74
CA PHE A 91 31.75 -21.32 3.99
C PHE A 91 32.70 -22.20 3.18
#